data_AF-A0A966D0K5-F1
#
_entry.id   AF-A0A966D0K5-F1
#
_cell.length_a   1.000
_cell.length_b   1.000
_cell.length_c   1.000
_cell.angle_alpha   90.00
_cell.angle_beta   90.00
_cell.angle_gamma   90.00
#
_symmetry.space_group_name_H-M   'P 1'
#
loop_
_entity.id
_entity.type
_entity.pdbx_description
1 polymer ?
#
loop_
_entity_poly.entity_id
_entity_poly.type
_entity_poly.pdbx_seq_one_letter_code
_entity_poly.pdbx_strand_id
1 'polypeptide(L)' 'MEKSIVQRIWLFYYEGFKSMTIGKTLWAIILIKLFIMFFVLKLFFFKSELSVYSTPEEKSNHVIEQLTSTDN' A
#
# COMPACT_ATOMS: atom_id res chain seq x y z
N MET A 1 -28.74 -19.46 -22.37
CA MET A 1 -27.56 -19.64 -21.52
C MET A 1 -28.00 -19.46 -20.09
N GLU A 2 -28.07 -20.56 -19.34
CA GLU A 2 -28.30 -20.56 -17.89
C GLU A 2 -27.29 -19.59 -17.27
N LYS A 3 -27.74 -18.45 -16.74
CA LYS A 3 -26.86 -17.56 -15.99
C LYS A 3 -26.39 -18.35 -14.79
N SER A 4 -25.11 -18.69 -14.77
CA SER A 4 -24.51 -19.45 -13.66
C SER A 4 -24.87 -18.76 -12.34
N ILE A 5 -25.17 -19.55 -11.30
CA ILE A 5 -25.50 -19.04 -9.97
C ILE A 5 -24.45 -18.03 -9.50
N VAL A 6 -23.18 -18.26 -9.86
CA VAL A 6 -22.04 -17.37 -9.63
C VAL A 6 -22.23 -15.98 -10.26
N GLN A 7 -22.67 -15.90 -11.52
CA GLN A 7 -22.95 -14.61 -12.19
C GLN A 7 -24.06 -13.84 -11.48
N ARG A 8 -25.08 -14.54 -10.97
CA ARG A 8 -26.20 -13.91 -10.25
C ARG A 8 -25.76 -13.36 -8.90
N ILE A 9 -24.91 -14.10 -8.17
CA ILE A 9 -24.30 -13.63 -6.92
C ILE A 9 -23.42 -12.41 -7.17
N TRP A 10 -22.56 -12.45 -8.19
CA TRP A 10 -21.71 -11.31 -8.55
C TRP A 10 -22.54 -10.06 -8.90
N LEU A 11 -23.59 -10.21 -9.71
CA LEU A 11 -24.48 -9.12 -10.08
C LEU A 11 -25.20 -8.54 -8.86
N PHE A 12 -25.67 -9.38 -7.93
CA PHE A 12 -26.32 -8.93 -6.70
C PHE A 12 -25.38 -8.11 -5.81
N TYR A 13 -24.13 -8.56 -5.62
CA TYR A 13 -23.14 -7.79 -4.87
C TYR A 13 -22.79 -6.47 -5.56
N TYR A 14 -22.64 -6.50 -6.89
CA TYR A 14 -22.35 -5.30 -7.67
C TYR A 14 -23.51 -4.28 -7.63
N GLU A 15 -24.75 -4.74 -7.83
CA GLU A 15 -25.96 -3.90 -7.76
C GLU A 15 -26.24 -3.39 -6.34
N GLY A 16 -26.03 -4.22 -5.33
CA GLY A 16 -26.12 -3.83 -3.92
C GLY A 16 -25.09 -2.76 -3.56
N PHE A 17 -23.83 -2.95 -3.96
CA PHE A 17 -22.78 -1.97 -3.74
C PHE A 17 -23.02 -0.66 -4.51
N LYS A 18 -23.53 -0.74 -5.74
CA LYS A 18 -23.87 0.44 -6.55
C LYS A 18 -25.08 1.21 -6.01
N SER A 19 -26.09 0.54 -5.46
CA SER A 19 -27.27 1.20 -4.89
C SER A 19 -27.00 1.81 -3.51
N MET A 20 -25.93 1.40 -2.81
CA MET A 20 -25.55 1.93 -1.50
C MET A 20 -24.85 3.29 -1.58
N THR A 21 -25.54 4.35 -1.20
CA THR A 21 -24.95 5.71 -1.06
C THR A 21 -23.98 5.79 0.13
N ILE A 22 -24.34 5.16 1.25
CA ILE A 22 -23.51 5.15 2.47
C ILE A 22 -22.26 4.28 2.28
N GLY A 23 -22.42 3.08 1.71
CA GLY A 23 -21.31 2.14 1.49
C GLY A 23 -20.22 2.70 0.57
N LYS A 24 -20.60 3.42 -0.48
CA LYS A 24 -19.66 4.11 -1.36
C LYS A 24 -18.84 5.18 -0.63
N THR A 25 -19.48 5.96 0.24
CA THR A 25 -18.79 6.97 1.06
C THR A 25 -17.83 6.32 2.04
N LEU A 26 -18.24 5.25 2.73
CA LEU A 26 -17.34 4.52 3.63
C LEU A 26 -16.15 3.91 2.89
N TRP A 27 -16.36 3.32 1.72
CA TRP A 27 -15.27 2.75 0.92
C TRP A 27 -14.29 3.83 0.44
N ALA A 28 -14.80 5.01 0.05
CA ALA A 28 -13.98 6.17 -0.25
C ALA A 28 -13.14 6.63 0.97
N ILE A 29 -13.73 6.67 2.17
CA ILE A 29 -13.02 6.98 3.41
C ILE A 29 -11.90 5.96 3.67
N ILE A 30 -12.17 4.67 3.49
CA ILE A 30 -11.16 3.62 3.65
C ILE A 30 -10.03 3.81 2.65
N LEU A 31 -10.32 4.04 1.37
CA LEU A 31 -9.31 4.30 0.35
C LEU A 31 -8.46 5.53 0.68
N ILE A 32 -9.08 6.64 1.09
CA ILE A 32 -8.38 7.85 1.49
C ILE A 32 -7.48 7.57 2.70
N LYS A 33 -7.99 6.88 3.72
CA LYS A 33 -7.22 6.53 4.91
C LYS A 33 -6.04 5.63 4.57
N LEU A 34 -6.23 4.64 3.71
CA LEU A 34 -5.15 3.77 3.23
C LEU A 34 -4.12 4.56 2.42
N PHE A 35 -4.55 5.47 1.56
CA PHE A 35 -3.65 6.33 0.79
C PHE A 35 -2.82 7.26 1.68
N ILE A 36 -3.47 7.93 2.64
CA ILE A 36 -2.79 8.82 3.60
C ILE A 36 -1.83 8.01 4.47
N MET A 37 -2.27 6.87 5.02
CA MET A 37 -1.41 6.01 5.82
C MET A 37 -0.22 5.48 5.02
N PHE A 38 -0.44 5.04 3.78
CA PHE A 38 0.63 4.61 2.90
C PHE A 38 1.60 5.75 2.58
N PHE A 39 1.11 6.96 2.31
CA PHE A 39 1.94 8.11 2.01
C PHE A 39 2.74 8.59 3.23
N VAL A 40 2.12 8.63 4.40
CA VAL A 40 2.78 8.99 5.68
C VAL A 40 3.81 7.92 6.03
N LEU A 41 3.45 6.64 6.04
CA LEU A 41 4.42 5.57 6.26
C LEU A 41 5.54 5.64 5.24
N LYS A 42 5.24 5.86 3.95
CA LYS A 42 6.26 6.01 2.91
C LYS A 42 7.17 7.22 3.17
N LEU A 43 6.61 8.37 3.49
CA LEU A 43 7.37 9.61 3.70
C LEU A 43 8.12 9.63 5.03
N PHE A 44 7.65 8.94 6.07
CA PHE A 44 8.34 8.86 7.35
C PHE A 44 9.34 7.70 7.39
N PHE A 45 8.91 6.48 7.04
CA PHE A 45 9.79 5.30 7.07
C PHE A 45 10.87 5.33 5.99
N PHE A 46 10.61 5.80 4.76
CA PHE A 46 11.67 5.87 3.74
C PHE A 46 12.52 7.14 3.84
N LYS A 47 12.05 8.22 4.47
CA LYS A 47 12.83 9.46 4.55
C LYS A 47 13.85 9.40 5.69
N SER A 48 13.56 8.74 6.81
CA SER A 48 14.57 8.54 7.88
C SER A 48 15.64 7.51 7.52
N GLU A 49 15.31 6.48 6.74
CA GLU A 49 16.27 5.46 6.28
C GLU A 49 17.18 5.96 5.15
N LEU A 50 16.81 7.03 4.43
CA LEU A 50 17.55 7.52 3.27
C LEU A 50 18.03 8.98 3.34
N SER A 51 17.71 9.77 4.38
CA SER A 51 18.15 11.18 4.43
C SER A 51 19.55 11.42 4.98
N VAL A 52 20.24 10.39 5.49
CA VAL A 52 21.60 10.54 6.04
C VAL A 52 22.69 10.47 4.96
N TYR A 53 22.39 9.92 3.79
CA TYR A 53 23.37 9.80 2.69
C TYR A 53 22.82 10.41 1.41
N SER A 54 23.54 11.39 0.90
CA SER A 54 23.23 12.20 -0.29
C SER A 54 23.24 11.41 -1.60
N THR A 55 23.89 10.24 -1.62
CA THR A 55 24.16 9.50 -2.86
C THR A 55 23.80 8.02 -2.70
N PRO A 56 23.09 7.38 -3.67
CA PRO A 56 22.77 5.96 -3.61
C PRO A 56 24.00 5.05 -3.46
N GLU A 57 25.14 5.45 -4.04
CA GLU A 57 26.41 4.72 -3.95
C GLU A 57 27.00 4.70 -2.54
N GLU A 58 26.94 5.82 -1.81
CA GLU A 58 27.46 5.91 -0.43
C GLU A 58 26.64 5.04 0.54
N LYS A 59 25.32 4.94 0.33
CA LYS A 59 24.44 4.04 1.11
C LYS A 59 24.84 2.58 0.95
N SER A 60 25.04 2.17 -0.30
CA SER A 60 25.38 0.79 -0.62
C SER A 60 26.72 0.40 0.01
N ASN A 61 27.72 1.28 -0.09
CA ASN A 61 29.05 1.01 0.45
C ASN A 61 29.06 0.93 1.97
N HIS A 62 28.29 1.78 2.67
CA HIS A 62 28.21 1.74 4.14
C HIS A 62 27.52 0.47 4.68
N VAL A 63 26.45 0.01 4.02
CA VAL A 63 25.77 -1.23 4.38
C VAL A 63 26.68 -2.44 4.14
N ILE A 64 27.42 -2.46 3.01
CA ILE A 64 28.39 -3.51 2.71
C ILE A 64 29.50 -3.53 3.76
N GLU A 65 30.01 -2.38 4.16
CA GLU A 65 31.07 -2.26 5.16
C GLU A 65 30.61 -2.79 6.53
N GLN A 66 29.41 -2.43 7.01
CA GLN A 66 28.88 -2.96 8.28
C GLN A 66 28.60 -4.47 8.26
N LEU A 67 28.09 -5.00 7.13
CA LEU A 67 27.84 -6.42 6.98
C LEU A 67 29.13 -7.25 6.86
N THR A 68 30.21 -6.66 6.36
CA THR A 68 31.52 -7.32 6.18
C THR A 68 32.42 -7.17 7.41
N SER A 69 32.26 -6.11 8.21
CA SER A 69 33.08 -5.84 9.41
C SER A 69 32.55 -6.49 10.69
N THR A 70 31.35 -7.06 10.68
CA THR A 70 30.78 -7.81 11.82
C THR A 70 31.37 -9.22 11.97
N ASP A 71 32.25 -9.65 11.07
CA ASP A 71 32.86 -11.00 11.05
C ASP A 71 34.28 -11.06 11.64
N ASN A 72 34.63 -10.17 12.59
CA ASN A 72 35.84 -10.30 13.44
C ASN A 72 35.58 -9.97 14.92
#